data_AF-A0A936D3E8-F1
#
_entry.id   AF-A0A936D3E8-F1
#
_cell.length_a   1.000
_cell.length_b   1.000
_cell.length_c   1.000
_cell.angle_alpha   90.00
_cell.angle_beta   90.00
_cell.angle_gamma   90.00
#
_symmetry.space_group_name_H-M   'P 1'
#
loop_
_entity.id
_entity.type
_entity.pdbx_description
1 polymer ?
#
loop_
_entity_poly.entity_id
_entity_poly.type
_entity_poly.pdbx_seq_one_letter_code
_entity_poly.pdbx_strand_id
1 'polypeptide(L)'
;MATATSLEKIDTSYWKTKDQEWVAQRQAQWPAIERVVSSGRRKAEVNTIKDYFLRGKMPNWKKYKEWNGDCRHVDLKVFLWLHPSDDHEVLKSLYKTYMESDLIHVEDVTLGYGSFVSHEFLSASSSKKTLSEYPFPFMGAKNIVLFRVLFEDVEYAEGRIRSLVGGQANYDKKAREIMEFLGYHHFLHMRGFLLQDIKLLLCLNNLYQYDDVLEWCLTTLTPNNEKEFVEGLKTPQYLQAFQRALFCINNFDTEKEGDTFRTRFVYNVRKILDERTFVPEFKQLWEDVKAGKIEVKKPWER
;
A
#
# COMPACT_ATOMS: atom_id res chain seq x y z
N MET A 1 -22.36 -6.55 28.55
CA MET A 1 -22.86 -5.97 27.29
C MET A 1 -21.76 -5.08 26.73
N ALA A 2 -21.08 -5.50 25.67
CA ALA A 2 -20.10 -4.65 25.01
C ALA A 2 -20.86 -3.48 24.37
N THR A 3 -20.51 -2.25 24.72
CA THR A 3 -20.99 -1.06 24.02
C THR A 3 -20.65 -1.21 22.55
N ALA A 4 -21.66 -1.31 21.68
CA ALA A 4 -21.45 -1.41 20.24
C ALA A 4 -20.62 -0.21 19.76
N THR A 5 -19.38 -0.47 19.39
CA THR A 5 -18.49 0.52 18.80
C THR A 5 -19.09 0.92 17.45
N SER A 6 -19.70 2.10 17.37
CA SER A 6 -20.46 2.53 16.20
C SER A 6 -19.65 3.52 15.37
N LEU A 7 -19.51 3.23 14.07
CA LEU A 7 -18.94 4.16 13.09
C LEU A 7 -19.71 5.49 12.97
N GLU A 8 -20.91 5.59 13.55
CA GLU A 8 -21.67 6.84 13.61
C GLU A 8 -21.12 7.81 14.67
N LYS A 9 -20.31 7.33 15.63
CA LYS A 9 -19.81 8.11 16.78
C LYS A 9 -18.34 7.82 17.06
N ILE A 10 -17.47 8.25 16.15
CA ILE A 10 -16.03 8.29 16.40
C ILE A 10 -15.65 9.55 17.19
N ASP A 11 -14.49 9.53 17.83
CA ASP A 11 -13.92 10.72 18.45
C ASP A 11 -13.56 11.76 17.37
N THR A 12 -14.29 12.88 17.38
CA THR A 12 -14.10 13.99 16.44
C THR A 12 -13.27 15.13 17.03
N SER A 13 -12.76 15.00 18.26
CA SER A 13 -11.92 16.02 18.92
C SER A 13 -10.64 16.33 18.15
N TYR A 14 -10.17 15.39 17.32
CA TYR A 14 -9.04 15.57 16.41
C TYR A 14 -9.30 16.61 15.30
N TRP A 15 -10.57 16.87 14.97
CA TRP A 15 -10.94 17.94 14.04
C TRP A 15 -11.04 19.25 14.79
N LYS A 16 -9.92 19.98 14.83
CA LYS A 16 -9.79 21.29 15.48
C LYS A 16 -10.51 22.39 14.69
N THR A 17 -11.80 22.22 14.42
CA THR A 17 -12.63 23.12 13.59
C THR A 17 -12.77 24.53 14.15
N LYS A 18 -12.42 24.74 15.42
CA LYS A 18 -12.37 26.06 16.08
C LYS A 18 -11.01 26.76 15.93
N ASP A 19 -9.97 26.02 15.56
CA ASP A 19 -8.62 26.54 15.32
C ASP A 19 -8.52 27.00 13.86
N GLN A 20 -8.41 28.31 13.65
CA GLN A 20 -8.40 28.90 12.30
C GLN A 20 -7.15 28.52 11.51
N GLU A 21 -6.00 28.36 12.17
CA GLU A 21 -4.77 27.96 11.48
C GLU A 21 -4.88 26.52 11.00
N TRP A 22 -5.37 25.62 11.87
CA TRP A 22 -5.63 24.23 11.50
C TRP A 22 -6.62 24.12 10.33
N VAL A 23 -7.72 24.89 10.38
CA VAL A 23 -8.72 24.92 9.29
C VAL A 23 -8.10 25.40 7.99
N ALA A 24 -7.32 26.48 8.01
CA ALA A 24 -6.66 27.02 6.82
C ALA A 24 -5.67 26.02 6.21
N GLN A 25 -4.87 25.35 7.04
CA GLN A 25 -3.93 24.30 6.59
C GLN A 25 -4.66 23.13 5.92
N ARG A 26 -5.74 22.62 6.55
CA ARG A 26 -6.55 21.52 5.99
C ARG A 26 -7.23 21.95 4.68
N GLN A 27 -7.77 23.16 4.61
CA GLN A 27 -8.36 23.71 3.38
C GLN A 27 -7.32 23.81 2.25
N ALA A 28 -6.09 24.21 2.56
CA ALA A 28 -5.01 24.28 1.57
C ALA A 28 -4.58 22.91 1.02
N GLN A 29 -4.71 21.84 1.81
CA GLN A 29 -4.44 20.47 1.37
C GLN A 29 -5.55 19.89 0.46
N TRP A 30 -6.79 20.37 0.62
CA TRP A 30 -7.95 19.80 -0.05
C TRP A 30 -7.84 19.71 -1.58
N PRO A 31 -7.38 20.75 -2.34
CA PRO A 31 -7.29 20.65 -3.79
C PRO A 31 -6.45 19.46 -4.29
N ALA A 32 -5.35 19.14 -3.60
CA ALA A 32 -4.51 18.00 -3.95
C ALA A 32 -5.21 16.66 -3.65
N ILE A 33 -5.93 16.58 -2.52
CA ILE A 33 -6.72 15.41 -2.12
C ILE A 33 -7.92 15.21 -3.05
N GLU A 34 -8.64 16.28 -3.37
CA GLU A 34 -9.83 16.29 -4.23
C GLU A 34 -9.51 15.72 -5.61
N ARG A 35 -8.41 16.16 -6.22
CA ARG A 35 -7.92 15.66 -7.51
C ARG A 35 -7.81 14.14 -7.52
N VAL A 36 -7.39 13.55 -6.40
CA VAL A 36 -7.19 12.11 -6.27
C VAL A 36 -8.51 11.39 -6.02
N VAL A 37 -9.28 11.83 -5.02
CA VAL A 37 -10.49 11.12 -4.62
C VAL A 37 -11.62 11.27 -5.64
N SER A 38 -11.56 12.28 -6.51
CA SER A 38 -12.56 12.51 -7.56
C SER A 38 -12.52 11.49 -8.69
N SER A 39 -11.41 10.77 -8.87
CA SER A 39 -11.33 9.73 -9.91
C SER A 39 -12.39 8.66 -9.66
N GLY A 40 -13.27 8.43 -10.64
CA GLY A 40 -14.35 7.45 -10.56
C GLY A 40 -15.50 7.80 -9.60
N ARG A 41 -15.50 8.98 -8.97
CA ARG A 41 -16.53 9.41 -8.01
C ARG A 41 -17.38 10.57 -8.51
N ARG A 42 -18.65 10.56 -8.14
CA ARG A 42 -19.56 11.69 -8.35
C ARG A 42 -19.26 12.80 -7.35
N LYS A 43 -19.58 14.05 -7.73
CA LYS A 43 -19.40 15.24 -6.88
C LYS A 43 -20.00 15.09 -5.47
N ALA A 44 -21.16 14.42 -5.35
CA ALA A 44 -21.80 14.18 -4.05
C ALA A 44 -20.97 13.27 -3.13
N GLU A 45 -20.29 12.26 -3.69
CA GLU A 45 -19.43 11.34 -2.93
C GLU A 45 -18.15 12.05 -2.51
N VAL A 46 -17.54 12.83 -3.41
CA VAL A 46 -16.38 13.68 -3.11
C VAL A 46 -16.71 14.69 -2.00
N ASN A 47 -17.90 15.30 -2.03
CA ASN A 47 -18.35 16.20 -0.97
C ASN A 47 -18.50 15.49 0.39
N THR A 48 -18.93 14.24 0.42
CA THR A 48 -18.97 13.44 1.66
C THR A 48 -17.56 13.24 2.22
N ILE A 49 -16.59 12.91 1.37
CA ILE A 49 -15.16 12.80 1.76
C ILE A 49 -14.64 14.15 2.27
N LYS A 50 -15.00 15.25 1.59
CA LYS A 50 -14.63 16.61 1.98
C LYS A 50 -15.16 16.98 3.36
N ASP A 51 -16.44 16.69 3.61
CA ASP A 51 -17.09 16.95 4.90
C ASP A 51 -16.42 16.13 6.02
N TYR A 52 -16.06 14.87 5.75
CA TYR A 52 -15.26 14.06 6.67
C TYR A 52 -13.89 14.71 6.94
N PHE A 53 -13.12 15.00 5.88
CA PHE A 53 -11.78 15.55 5.99
C PHE A 53 -11.75 16.92 6.71
N LEU A 54 -12.60 17.86 6.32
CA LEU A 54 -12.57 19.22 6.87
C LEU A 54 -13.27 19.33 8.24
N ARG A 55 -14.29 18.52 8.52
CA ARG A 55 -15.20 18.75 9.66
C ARG A 55 -15.42 17.54 10.56
N GLY A 56 -14.90 16.36 10.22
CA GLY A 56 -15.11 15.14 10.98
C GLY A 56 -16.55 14.62 10.87
N LYS A 57 -17.30 15.10 9.87
CA LYS A 57 -18.69 14.71 9.68
C LYS A 57 -18.74 13.32 9.05
N MET A 58 -19.28 12.36 9.81
CA MET A 58 -19.43 10.97 9.35
C MET A 58 -20.37 10.86 8.14
N PRO A 59 -20.07 9.96 7.18
CA PRO A 59 -21.01 9.66 6.12
C PRO A 59 -22.26 8.97 6.69
N ASN A 60 -23.35 9.03 5.94
CA ASN A 60 -24.55 8.25 6.28
C ASN A 60 -24.32 6.78 5.90
N TRP A 61 -23.60 6.04 6.74
CA TRP A 61 -23.22 4.65 6.50
C TRP A 61 -24.41 3.76 6.13
N LYS A 62 -25.55 3.92 6.82
CA LYS A 62 -26.79 3.17 6.55
C LYS A 62 -27.29 3.36 5.12
N LYS A 63 -27.22 4.59 4.60
CA LYS A 63 -27.62 4.89 3.21
C LYS A 63 -26.73 4.18 2.19
N TYR A 64 -25.46 3.97 2.50
CA TYR A 64 -24.46 3.45 1.56
C TYR A 64 -24.19 1.95 1.72
N LYS A 65 -24.80 1.30 2.72
CA LYS A 65 -24.60 -0.13 2.97
C LYS A 65 -24.94 -1.00 1.77
N GLU A 66 -26.09 -0.74 1.13
CA GLU A 66 -26.57 -1.51 -0.04
C GLU A 66 -26.17 -0.87 -1.38
N TRP A 67 -25.31 0.15 -1.36
CA TRP A 67 -24.86 0.77 -2.60
C TRP A 67 -23.86 -0.15 -3.29
N ASN A 68 -24.04 -0.42 -4.59
CA ASN A 68 -23.07 -1.13 -5.43
C ASN A 68 -22.56 -0.15 -6.50
N GLY A 69 -21.35 0.37 -6.31
CA GLY A 69 -20.72 1.29 -7.25
C GLY A 69 -19.21 1.08 -7.28
N ASP A 70 -18.58 1.44 -8.41
CA ASP A 70 -17.17 1.17 -8.69
C ASP A 70 -16.20 1.87 -7.72
N CYS A 71 -16.68 2.85 -6.96
CA CYS A 71 -15.93 3.55 -5.92
C CYS A 71 -16.80 3.70 -4.68
N ARG A 72 -16.23 3.35 -3.52
CA ARG A 72 -16.86 3.63 -2.22
C ARG A 72 -16.61 5.08 -1.82
N HIS A 73 -17.52 5.64 -1.05
CA HIS A 73 -17.44 7.04 -0.60
C HIS A 73 -16.26 7.22 0.36
N VAL A 74 -16.30 6.62 1.54
CA VAL A 74 -15.23 6.64 2.54
C VAL A 74 -14.85 5.19 2.81
N ASP A 75 -14.11 4.57 1.88
CA ASP A 75 -13.52 3.24 2.11
C ASP A 75 -12.53 3.25 3.28
N LEU A 76 -12.14 2.06 3.75
CA LEU A 76 -11.25 1.90 4.90
C LEU A 76 -9.96 2.74 4.77
N LYS A 77 -9.35 2.79 3.58
CA LYS A 77 -8.13 3.56 3.34
C LYS A 77 -8.41 5.05 3.45
N VAL A 78 -9.46 5.57 2.81
CA VAL A 78 -9.84 6.98 2.89
C VAL A 78 -10.21 7.37 4.32
N PHE A 79 -10.89 6.49 5.04
CA PHE A 79 -11.27 6.67 6.44
C PHE A 79 -10.04 6.89 7.33
N LEU A 80 -9.05 6.00 7.26
CA LEU A 80 -7.84 6.09 8.08
C LEU A 80 -6.89 7.19 7.60
N TRP A 81 -6.70 7.34 6.29
CA TRP A 81 -5.77 8.30 5.71
C TRP A 81 -6.16 9.75 6.02
N LEU A 82 -7.44 10.11 5.84
CA LEU A 82 -7.91 11.49 5.98
C LEU A 82 -8.22 11.91 7.43
N HIS A 83 -8.13 10.96 8.37
CA HIS A 83 -8.20 11.25 9.79
C HIS A 83 -7.07 12.22 10.20
N PRO A 84 -7.29 13.23 11.08
CA PRO A 84 -6.25 14.20 11.45
C PRO A 84 -5.11 13.61 12.27
N SER A 85 -5.35 12.53 13.02
CA SER A 85 -4.31 11.87 13.83
C SER A 85 -3.40 11.00 12.96
N ASP A 86 -2.09 11.10 13.19
CA ASP A 86 -1.06 10.18 12.67
C ASP A 86 -0.60 9.19 13.74
N ASP A 87 -1.26 9.19 14.91
CA ASP A 87 -0.97 8.25 15.99
C ASP A 87 -1.47 6.84 15.65
N HIS A 88 -0.58 5.86 15.82
CA HIS A 88 -0.85 4.46 15.49
C HIS A 88 -2.02 3.89 16.29
N GLU A 89 -2.07 4.12 17.61
CA GLU A 89 -3.11 3.55 18.48
C GLU A 89 -4.49 4.16 18.19
N VAL A 90 -4.53 5.46 17.88
CA VAL A 90 -5.76 6.14 17.45
C VAL A 90 -6.28 5.52 16.15
N LEU A 91 -5.42 5.37 15.14
CA LEU A 91 -5.82 4.80 13.85
C LEU A 91 -6.15 3.31 13.95
N LYS A 92 -5.46 2.55 14.79
CA LYS A 92 -5.76 1.14 15.09
C LYS A 92 -7.13 0.96 15.74
N SER A 93 -7.47 1.80 16.70
CA SER A 93 -8.80 1.80 17.33
C SER A 93 -9.91 2.09 16.29
N LEU A 94 -9.68 3.07 15.41
CA LEU A 94 -10.58 3.39 14.31
C LEU A 94 -10.70 2.24 13.29
N TYR A 95 -9.59 1.59 12.97
CA TYR A 95 -9.54 0.42 12.10
C TYR A 95 -10.40 -0.73 12.67
N LYS A 96 -10.19 -1.11 13.94
CA LYS A 96 -11.00 -2.16 14.59
C LYS A 96 -12.49 -1.78 14.61
N THR A 97 -12.81 -0.52 14.96
CA THR A 97 -14.19 0.00 14.90
C THR A 97 -14.81 -0.14 13.51
N TYR A 98 -14.03 0.13 12.47
CA TYR A 98 -14.48 0.01 11.09
C TYR A 98 -14.74 -1.44 10.69
N MET A 99 -13.78 -2.33 10.98
CA MET A 99 -13.82 -3.75 10.62
C MET A 99 -14.89 -4.56 11.36
N GLU A 100 -15.36 -4.05 12.50
CA GLU A 100 -16.38 -4.67 13.36
C GLU A 100 -17.78 -4.07 13.14
N SER A 101 -17.90 -3.02 12.33
CA SER A 101 -19.17 -2.33 12.11
C SER A 101 -20.12 -3.12 11.21
N ASP A 102 -21.38 -3.25 11.63
CA ASP A 102 -22.45 -3.79 10.77
C ASP A 102 -22.94 -2.81 9.70
N LEU A 103 -22.38 -1.59 9.67
CA LEU A 103 -22.76 -0.52 8.75
C LEU A 103 -21.90 -0.47 7.48
N ILE A 104 -20.79 -1.21 7.43
CA ILE A 104 -19.90 -1.24 6.27
C ILE A 104 -20.36 -2.30 5.26
N HIS A 105 -20.09 -2.03 4.00
CA HIS A 105 -20.15 -3.01 2.93
C HIS A 105 -18.79 -3.69 2.80
N VAL A 106 -18.75 -4.94 2.32
CA VAL A 106 -17.49 -5.67 2.17
C VAL A 106 -16.50 -4.97 1.23
N GLU A 107 -17.01 -4.29 0.21
CA GLU A 107 -16.20 -3.51 -0.73
C GLU A 107 -15.54 -2.30 -0.06
N ASP A 108 -16.08 -1.77 1.04
CA ASP A 108 -15.42 -0.71 1.80
C ASP A 108 -14.05 -1.16 2.35
N VAL A 109 -13.93 -2.46 2.64
CA VAL A 109 -12.70 -3.07 3.13
C VAL A 109 -11.82 -3.52 1.98
N THR A 110 -12.36 -4.32 1.05
CA THR A 110 -11.54 -4.89 -0.04
C THR A 110 -10.98 -3.80 -0.97
N LEU A 111 -11.77 -2.78 -1.33
CA LEU A 111 -11.26 -1.65 -2.11
C LEU A 111 -10.30 -0.77 -1.28
N GLY A 112 -10.50 -0.68 0.03
CA GLY A 112 -9.60 0.03 0.93
C GLY A 112 -8.18 -0.57 0.89
N TYR A 113 -8.07 -1.87 1.18
CA TYR A 113 -6.80 -2.61 1.11
C TYR A 113 -6.23 -2.61 -0.31
N GLY A 114 -7.02 -2.99 -1.31
CA GLY A 114 -6.58 -3.07 -2.72
C GLY A 114 -6.05 -1.74 -3.25
N SER A 115 -6.76 -0.64 -2.95
CA SER A 115 -6.29 0.70 -3.31
C SER A 115 -5.03 1.09 -2.56
N PHE A 116 -4.90 0.73 -1.28
CA PHE A 116 -3.70 1.04 -0.50
C PHE A 116 -2.47 0.35 -1.11
N VAL A 117 -2.53 -0.98 -1.31
CA VAL A 117 -1.38 -1.73 -1.83
C VAL A 117 -1.03 -1.35 -3.28
N SER A 118 -2.03 -1.11 -4.13
CA SER A 118 -1.80 -0.65 -5.51
C SER A 118 -1.16 0.74 -5.56
N HIS A 119 -1.52 1.65 -4.66
CA HIS A 119 -0.90 2.97 -4.64
C HIS A 119 0.51 2.92 -4.05
N GLU A 120 0.67 2.35 -2.86
CA GLU A 120 1.91 2.47 -2.10
C GLU A 120 3.04 1.53 -2.58
N PHE A 121 2.72 0.48 -3.35
CA PHE A 121 3.74 -0.40 -3.94
C PHE A 121 3.86 -0.23 -5.45
N LEU A 122 2.78 -0.42 -6.20
CA LEU A 122 2.79 -0.38 -7.67
C LEU A 122 2.98 1.05 -8.18
N SER A 123 2.15 1.99 -7.71
CA SER A 123 2.18 3.36 -8.22
C SER A 123 3.37 4.15 -7.66
N ALA A 124 3.70 3.97 -6.39
CA ALA A 124 4.80 4.68 -5.74
C ALA A 124 6.17 4.31 -6.30
N SER A 125 6.33 3.13 -6.91
CA SER A 125 7.57 2.71 -7.60
C SER A 125 7.62 3.12 -9.09
N SER A 126 6.57 3.78 -9.59
CA SER A 126 6.44 4.14 -11.01
C SER A 126 7.36 5.29 -11.47
N SER A 127 7.32 5.56 -12.77
CA SER A 127 8.33 6.39 -13.45
C SER A 127 8.22 7.90 -13.26
N LYS A 128 7.38 8.36 -12.33
CA LYS A 128 7.02 9.77 -12.19
C LYS A 128 8.22 10.62 -11.76
N LYS A 129 8.37 11.78 -12.40
CA LYS A 129 9.45 12.74 -12.14
C LYS A 129 9.02 13.84 -11.17
N THR A 130 7.72 13.97 -10.93
CA THR A 130 7.17 14.98 -10.00
C THR A 130 5.90 14.44 -9.31
N LEU A 131 5.56 15.02 -8.16
CA LEU A 131 4.27 14.73 -7.50
C LEU A 131 3.06 15.23 -8.33
N SER A 132 3.24 16.24 -9.19
CA SER A 132 2.17 16.68 -10.08
C SER A 132 1.76 15.60 -11.08
N GLU A 133 2.71 14.75 -11.50
CA GLU A 133 2.49 13.62 -12.41
C GLU A 133 2.00 12.35 -11.70
N TYR A 134 2.00 12.34 -10.36
CA TYR A 134 1.50 11.24 -9.54
C TYR A 134 -0.03 11.36 -9.43
N PRO A 135 -0.80 10.50 -10.10
CA PRO A 135 -2.26 10.65 -10.18
C PRO A 135 -2.99 10.08 -8.95
N PHE A 136 -2.24 9.74 -7.90
CA PHE A 136 -2.67 8.91 -6.77
C PHE A 136 -2.49 9.64 -5.44
N PRO A 137 -3.14 9.17 -4.35
CA PRO A 137 -3.07 9.82 -3.06
C PRO A 137 -1.66 9.70 -2.53
N PHE A 138 -0.88 10.78 -2.62
CA PHE A 138 0.38 10.84 -1.90
C PHE A 138 0.06 11.00 -0.42
N MET A 139 0.23 9.91 0.34
CA MET A 139 -0.09 9.90 1.77
C MET A 139 1.05 10.41 2.66
N GLY A 140 2.23 10.67 2.07
CA GLY A 140 3.41 11.15 2.78
C GLY A 140 3.84 10.20 3.89
N ALA A 141 4.39 10.75 4.97
CA ALA A 141 4.91 9.98 6.10
C ALA A 141 3.84 9.14 6.83
N LYS A 142 2.55 9.39 6.57
CA LYS A 142 1.46 8.62 7.17
C LYS A 142 1.35 7.19 6.60
N ASN A 143 1.88 6.95 5.40
CA ASN A 143 1.70 5.66 4.74
C ASN A 143 2.24 4.47 5.54
N ILE A 144 3.38 4.60 6.22
CA ILE A 144 3.93 3.53 7.08
C ILE A 144 3.05 3.29 8.30
N VAL A 145 2.44 4.34 8.86
CA VAL A 145 1.48 4.18 9.96
C VAL A 145 0.26 3.41 9.50
N LEU A 146 -0.29 3.76 8.32
CA LEU A 146 -1.41 3.04 7.72
C LEU A 146 -1.05 1.59 7.37
N PHE A 147 0.15 1.36 6.83
CA PHE A 147 0.65 0.01 6.57
C PHE A 147 0.62 -0.81 7.85
N ARG A 148 1.20 -0.30 8.94
CA ARG A 148 1.23 -0.99 10.23
C ARG A 148 -0.17 -1.26 10.77
N VAL A 149 -1.09 -0.30 10.69
CA VAL A 149 -2.48 -0.51 11.15
C VAL A 149 -3.20 -1.59 10.32
N LEU A 150 -2.97 -1.64 9.01
CA LEU A 150 -3.62 -2.59 8.11
C LEU A 150 -2.99 -3.99 8.17
N PHE A 151 -1.68 -4.09 8.36
CA PHE A 151 -0.92 -5.34 8.15
C PHE A 151 -0.18 -5.85 9.40
N GLU A 152 -0.29 -5.21 10.57
CA GLU A 152 0.27 -5.77 11.80
C GLU A 152 -0.42 -7.08 12.26
N ASP A 153 -1.70 -7.24 11.92
CA ASP A 153 -2.57 -8.34 12.34
C ASP A 153 -3.32 -8.89 11.11
N VAL A 154 -2.54 -9.45 10.18
CA VAL A 154 -3.04 -9.97 8.89
C VAL A 154 -4.05 -11.08 9.13
N GLU A 155 -3.83 -11.97 10.10
CA GLU A 155 -4.75 -13.07 10.42
C GLU A 155 -6.14 -12.55 10.81
N TYR A 156 -6.20 -11.50 11.65
CA TYR A 156 -7.47 -10.84 11.95
C TYR A 156 -8.09 -10.22 10.70
N ALA A 157 -7.31 -9.49 9.90
CA ALA A 157 -7.81 -8.83 8.69
C ALA A 157 -8.42 -9.85 7.72
N GLU A 158 -7.71 -10.94 7.44
CA GLU A 158 -8.19 -12.05 6.62
C GLU A 158 -9.45 -12.70 7.21
N GLY A 159 -9.45 -12.99 8.52
CA GLY A 159 -10.60 -13.58 9.19
C GLY A 159 -11.85 -12.71 9.10
N ARG A 160 -11.70 -11.38 9.27
CA ARG A 160 -12.80 -10.43 9.11
C ARG A 160 -13.27 -10.33 7.67
N ILE A 161 -12.37 -10.19 6.70
CA ILE A 161 -12.74 -10.12 5.28
C ILE A 161 -13.44 -11.41 4.84
N ARG A 162 -12.91 -12.58 5.24
CA ARG A 162 -13.50 -13.90 4.99
C ARG A 162 -14.92 -13.99 5.56
N SER A 163 -15.15 -13.49 6.76
CA SER A 163 -16.49 -13.40 7.34
C SER A 163 -17.42 -12.51 6.52
N LEU A 164 -16.95 -11.31 6.12
CA LEU A 164 -17.73 -10.33 5.35
C LEU A 164 -18.11 -10.82 3.95
N VAL A 165 -17.24 -11.57 3.27
CA VAL A 165 -17.52 -12.14 1.93
C VAL A 165 -18.35 -13.43 2.00
N GLY A 166 -18.69 -13.94 3.19
CA GLY A 166 -19.51 -15.14 3.36
C GLY A 166 -18.73 -16.46 3.25
N GLY A 167 -17.48 -16.49 3.70
CA GLY A 167 -16.69 -17.72 3.87
C GLY A 167 -15.51 -17.87 2.90
N GLN A 168 -14.77 -18.98 3.06
CA GLN A 168 -13.49 -19.22 2.38
C GLN A 168 -13.59 -19.18 0.85
N ALA A 169 -14.59 -19.84 0.26
CA ALA A 169 -14.72 -19.91 -1.20
C ALA A 169 -14.89 -18.52 -1.85
N ASN A 170 -15.62 -17.62 -1.20
CA ASN A 170 -15.78 -16.25 -1.68
C ASN A 170 -14.54 -15.39 -1.40
N TYR A 171 -13.84 -15.64 -0.30
CA TYR A 171 -12.56 -15.00 0.00
C TYR A 171 -11.52 -15.29 -1.09
N ASP A 172 -11.34 -16.58 -1.40
CA ASP A 172 -10.40 -17.05 -2.42
C ASP A 172 -10.69 -16.44 -3.79
N LYS A 173 -11.97 -16.20 -4.10
CA LYS A 173 -12.41 -15.63 -5.37
C LYS A 173 -12.34 -14.11 -5.43
N LYS A 174 -12.57 -13.40 -4.31
CA LYS A 174 -12.85 -11.95 -4.33
C LYS A 174 -11.82 -11.08 -3.62
N ALA A 175 -11.03 -11.65 -2.70
CA ALA A 175 -10.23 -10.85 -1.78
C ALA A 175 -8.81 -11.39 -1.53
N ARG A 176 -8.56 -12.68 -1.75
CA ARG A 176 -7.23 -13.29 -1.52
C ARG A 176 -6.09 -12.58 -2.25
N GLU A 177 -6.31 -12.19 -3.51
CA GLU A 177 -5.29 -11.47 -4.32
C GLU A 177 -4.83 -10.15 -3.69
N ILE A 178 -5.63 -9.57 -2.80
CA ILE A 178 -5.26 -8.34 -2.07
C ILE A 178 -4.21 -8.64 -1.00
N MET A 179 -4.29 -9.80 -0.36
CA MET A 179 -3.36 -10.23 0.69
C MET A 179 -2.12 -10.92 0.11
N GLU A 180 -2.28 -11.60 -1.03
CA GLU A 180 -1.18 -12.20 -1.80
C GLU A 180 -0.60 -11.21 -2.83
N PHE A 181 -0.82 -9.91 -2.65
CA PHE A 181 -0.55 -8.89 -3.67
C PHE A 181 0.94 -8.88 -4.08
N LEU A 182 1.16 -8.81 -5.40
CA LEU A 182 2.46 -8.76 -6.10
C LEU A 182 3.36 -9.99 -6.00
N GLY A 183 3.42 -10.73 -4.88
CA GLY A 183 4.33 -11.87 -4.74
C GLY A 183 5.76 -11.52 -5.17
N TYR A 184 6.34 -12.31 -6.08
CA TYR A 184 7.67 -12.06 -6.63
C TYR A 184 7.80 -10.72 -7.38
N HIS A 185 6.71 -10.12 -7.87
CA HIS A 185 6.77 -8.80 -8.51
C HIS A 185 7.23 -7.69 -7.56
N HIS A 186 7.20 -7.88 -6.24
CA HIS A 186 7.80 -6.93 -5.31
C HIS A 186 9.25 -6.59 -5.69
N PHE A 187 10.05 -7.56 -6.14
CA PHE A 187 11.43 -7.30 -6.56
C PHE A 187 11.53 -6.40 -7.80
N LEU A 188 10.57 -6.45 -8.71
CA LEU A 188 10.48 -5.54 -9.85
C LEU A 188 10.16 -4.10 -9.39
N HIS A 189 9.30 -3.95 -8.40
CA HIS A 189 8.94 -2.64 -7.83
C HIS A 189 10.04 -2.06 -6.93
N MET A 190 10.75 -2.90 -6.19
CA MET A 190 11.97 -2.54 -5.47
C MET A 190 13.04 -1.98 -6.41
N ARG A 191 13.23 -2.58 -7.60
CA ARG A 191 14.06 -1.97 -8.65
C ARG A 191 13.50 -0.60 -9.05
N GLY A 192 12.19 -0.49 -9.29
CA GLY A 192 11.54 0.77 -9.63
C GLY A 192 11.83 1.89 -8.62
N PHE A 193 11.84 1.56 -7.34
CA PHE A 193 12.22 2.43 -6.22
C PHE A 193 13.70 2.85 -6.26
N LEU A 194 14.64 1.92 -6.50
CA LEU A 194 16.07 2.24 -6.63
C LEU A 194 16.36 3.22 -7.77
N LEU A 195 15.55 3.20 -8.84
CA LEU A 195 15.69 4.10 -9.99
C LEU A 195 15.05 5.49 -9.80
N GLN A 196 14.43 5.76 -8.65
CA GLN A 196 13.87 7.08 -8.38
C GLN A 196 14.95 8.09 -8.02
N ASP A 197 14.67 9.36 -8.34
CA ASP A 197 15.44 10.47 -7.77
C ASP A 197 15.13 10.54 -6.26
N ILE A 198 16.19 10.45 -5.45
CA ILE A 198 16.12 10.45 -3.99
C ILE A 198 15.45 11.72 -3.42
N LYS A 199 15.44 12.82 -4.17
CA LYS A 199 14.80 14.07 -3.77
C LYS A 199 13.27 14.03 -3.91
N LEU A 200 12.73 13.03 -4.61
CA LEU A 200 11.29 12.91 -4.79
C LEU A 200 10.63 12.45 -3.49
N LEU A 201 9.55 13.11 -3.13
CA LEU A 201 8.74 12.75 -1.95
C LEU A 201 8.20 11.32 -2.00
N LEU A 202 7.98 10.76 -3.20
CA LEU A 202 7.64 9.35 -3.40
C LEU A 202 8.77 8.41 -2.99
N CYS A 203 10.02 8.78 -3.27
CA CYS A 203 11.19 8.00 -2.86
C CYS A 203 11.38 8.09 -1.34
N LEU A 204 11.31 9.32 -0.80
CA LEU A 204 11.47 9.58 0.64
C LEU A 204 10.48 8.83 1.52
N ASN A 205 9.25 8.62 1.03
CA ASN A 205 8.21 7.93 1.78
C ASN A 205 7.94 6.52 1.22
N ASN A 206 8.77 5.95 0.35
CA ASN A 206 8.49 4.63 -0.21
C ASN A 206 8.44 3.57 0.89
N LEU A 207 7.45 2.68 0.87
CA LEU A 207 7.28 1.66 1.91
C LEU A 207 8.42 0.64 1.96
N TYR A 208 9.13 0.38 0.85
CA TYR A 208 10.21 -0.60 0.83
C TYR A 208 11.40 -0.27 1.73
N GLN A 209 11.49 0.96 2.26
CA GLN A 209 12.58 1.33 3.17
C GLN A 209 12.43 0.75 4.59
N TYR A 210 11.29 0.15 4.93
CA TYR A 210 11.00 -0.33 6.28
C TYR A 210 11.06 -1.85 6.37
N ASP A 211 11.66 -2.37 7.44
CA ASP A 211 11.92 -3.81 7.61
C ASP A 211 10.64 -4.65 7.76
N ASP A 212 9.65 -4.12 8.49
CA ASP A 212 8.34 -4.75 8.65
C ASP A 212 7.58 -4.86 7.32
N VAL A 213 7.73 -3.87 6.44
CA VAL A 213 7.20 -3.94 5.08
C VAL A 213 7.91 -5.02 4.27
N LEU A 214 9.24 -5.12 4.35
CA LEU A 214 10.00 -6.15 3.64
C LEU A 214 9.62 -7.56 4.11
N GLU A 215 9.48 -7.76 5.42
CA GLU A 215 9.04 -9.04 5.99
C GLU A 215 7.62 -9.38 5.52
N TRP A 216 6.69 -8.43 5.50
CA TRP A 216 5.35 -8.65 4.94
C TRP A 216 5.38 -9.04 3.45
N CYS A 217 6.23 -8.40 2.64
CA CYS A 217 6.40 -8.77 1.23
C CYS A 217 6.84 -10.23 1.05
N LEU A 218 7.51 -10.84 2.03
CA LEU A 218 7.87 -12.26 1.98
C LEU A 218 6.66 -13.16 2.27
N THR A 219 5.69 -12.69 3.05
CA THR A 219 4.46 -13.45 3.31
C THR A 219 3.56 -13.58 2.09
N THR A 220 3.75 -12.72 1.08
CA THR A 220 3.02 -12.80 -0.20
C THR A 220 3.60 -13.84 -1.16
N LEU A 221 4.74 -14.48 -0.85
CA LEU A 221 5.35 -15.53 -1.68
C LEU A 221 4.65 -16.88 -1.47
N THR A 222 3.36 -16.94 -1.80
CA THR A 222 2.51 -18.13 -1.65
C THR A 222 2.77 -19.16 -2.76
N PRO A 223 2.36 -20.44 -2.60
CA PRO A 223 2.47 -21.44 -3.66
C PRO A 223 1.84 -21.03 -5.01
N ASN A 224 0.79 -20.20 -4.97
CA ASN A 224 0.19 -19.66 -6.20
C ASN A 224 1.17 -18.70 -6.89
N ASN A 225 1.70 -17.73 -6.15
CA ASN A 225 2.66 -16.75 -6.66
C ASN A 225 3.99 -17.40 -7.08
N GLU A 226 4.43 -18.46 -6.40
CA GLU A 226 5.56 -19.29 -6.81
C GLU A 226 5.33 -19.93 -8.18
N LYS A 227 4.17 -20.56 -8.37
CA LYS A 227 3.80 -21.18 -9.65
C LYS A 227 3.70 -20.15 -10.77
N GLU A 228 3.05 -19.01 -10.51
CA GLU A 228 2.94 -17.91 -11.48
C GLU A 228 4.31 -17.37 -11.87
N PHE A 229 5.21 -17.19 -10.90
CA PHE A 229 6.58 -16.76 -11.14
C PHE A 229 7.34 -17.75 -12.03
N VAL A 230 7.35 -19.05 -11.68
CA VAL A 230 8.07 -20.08 -12.44
C VAL A 230 7.53 -20.20 -13.86
N GLU A 231 6.20 -20.12 -14.04
CA GLU A 231 5.59 -20.11 -15.38
C GLU A 231 6.00 -18.84 -16.15
N GLY A 232 5.97 -17.68 -15.48
CA GLY A 232 6.35 -16.40 -16.06
C GLY A 232 7.78 -16.38 -16.58
N LEU A 233 8.73 -17.03 -15.90
CA LEU A 233 10.13 -17.12 -16.31
C LEU A 233 10.34 -17.77 -17.70
N LYS A 234 9.37 -18.54 -18.20
CA LYS A 234 9.41 -19.07 -19.57
C LYS A 234 9.30 -17.99 -20.64
N THR A 235 8.83 -16.79 -20.26
CA THR A 235 8.73 -15.63 -21.14
C THR A 235 10.01 -14.80 -21.06
N PRO A 236 10.74 -14.59 -22.18
CA PRO A 236 12.03 -13.88 -22.15
C PRO A 236 11.97 -12.48 -21.54
N GLN A 237 10.90 -11.73 -21.77
CA GLN A 237 10.72 -10.38 -21.24
C GLN A 237 10.61 -10.38 -19.71
N TYR A 238 9.92 -11.38 -19.17
CA TYR A 238 9.70 -11.52 -17.73
C TYR A 238 11.00 -11.92 -17.02
N LEU A 239 11.69 -12.93 -17.56
CA LEU A 239 13.03 -13.32 -17.10
C LEU A 239 14.00 -12.13 -17.11
N GLN A 240 14.05 -11.37 -18.21
CA GLN A 240 14.92 -10.19 -18.31
C GLN A 240 14.56 -9.11 -17.27
N ALA A 241 13.28 -8.93 -16.95
CA ALA A 241 12.85 -7.97 -15.93
C ALA A 241 13.39 -8.36 -14.54
N PHE A 242 13.31 -9.64 -14.17
CA PHE A 242 13.85 -10.15 -12.91
C PHE A 242 15.37 -10.10 -12.86
N GLN A 243 16.05 -10.50 -13.94
CA GLN A 243 17.50 -10.38 -14.05
C GLN A 243 17.95 -8.91 -13.86
N ARG A 244 17.25 -7.96 -14.46
CA ARG A 244 17.50 -6.52 -14.25
C ARG A 244 17.26 -6.09 -12.81
N ALA A 245 16.18 -6.54 -12.19
CA ALA A 245 15.85 -6.19 -10.81
C ALA A 245 16.91 -6.68 -9.82
N LEU A 246 17.24 -7.97 -9.88
CA LEU A 246 18.26 -8.58 -9.04
C LEU A 246 19.64 -7.98 -9.31
N PHE A 247 19.98 -7.70 -10.58
CA PHE A 247 21.22 -7.00 -10.92
C PHE A 247 21.30 -5.62 -10.27
N CYS A 248 20.23 -4.81 -10.36
CA CYS A 248 20.22 -3.48 -9.74
C CYS A 248 20.36 -3.56 -8.23
N ILE A 249 19.66 -4.50 -7.58
CA ILE A 249 19.78 -4.72 -6.13
C ILE A 249 21.21 -5.12 -5.76
N ASN A 250 21.82 -6.08 -6.47
CA ASN A 250 23.19 -6.53 -6.20
C ASN A 250 24.25 -5.45 -6.45
N ASN A 251 24.10 -4.67 -7.53
CA ASN A 251 25.11 -3.72 -7.99
C ASN A 251 24.81 -2.26 -7.61
N PHE A 252 23.80 -2.00 -6.77
CA PHE A 252 23.56 -0.67 -6.24
C PHE A 252 24.78 -0.21 -5.41
N ASP A 253 25.36 0.92 -5.80
CA ASP A 253 26.58 1.47 -5.21
C ASP A 253 26.26 2.20 -3.90
N THR A 254 26.21 1.42 -2.82
CA THR A 254 25.91 1.90 -1.46
C THR A 254 26.99 2.82 -0.91
N GLU A 255 28.24 2.68 -1.36
CA GLU A 255 29.36 3.52 -0.92
C GLU A 255 29.24 4.93 -1.50
N LYS A 256 28.98 5.03 -2.81
CA LYS A 256 28.77 6.31 -3.49
C LYS A 256 27.50 7.02 -3.03
N GLU A 257 26.43 6.27 -2.77
CA GLU A 257 25.16 6.83 -2.27
C GLU A 257 25.29 7.36 -0.83
N GLY A 258 26.11 6.72 0.01
CA GLY A 258 26.25 7.03 1.43
C GLY A 258 25.12 6.46 2.29
N ASP A 259 25.01 6.91 3.55
CA ASP A 259 23.97 6.46 4.48
C ASP A 259 22.61 7.10 4.15
N THR A 260 21.84 6.43 3.29
CA THR A 260 20.47 6.80 2.93
C THR A 260 19.52 5.64 3.20
N PHE A 261 18.22 5.94 3.22
CA PHE A 261 17.18 4.93 3.34
C PHE A 261 17.23 3.89 2.20
N ARG A 262 17.73 4.24 1.00
CA ARG A 262 17.96 3.28 -0.09
C ARG A 262 19.12 2.35 0.21
N THR A 263 20.22 2.88 0.74
CA THR A 263 21.38 2.07 1.14
C THR A 263 21.01 1.05 2.21
N ARG A 264 20.25 1.47 3.24
CA ARG A 264 19.74 0.56 4.28
C ARG A 264 18.81 -0.51 3.71
N PHE A 265 17.86 -0.11 2.87
CA PHE A 265 17.01 -1.04 2.12
C PHE A 265 17.84 -2.06 1.34
N VAL A 266 18.86 -1.63 0.59
CA VAL A 266 19.71 -2.50 -0.21
C VAL A 266 20.45 -3.53 0.65
N TYR A 267 21.00 -3.12 1.80
CA TYR A 267 21.62 -4.07 2.72
C TYR A 267 20.60 -5.12 3.22
N ASN A 268 19.41 -4.68 3.60
CA ASN A 268 18.38 -5.57 4.15
C ASN A 268 17.86 -6.55 3.09
N VAL A 269 17.55 -6.07 1.88
CA VAL A 269 17.07 -6.95 0.80
C VAL A 269 18.16 -7.91 0.31
N ARG A 270 19.44 -7.51 0.25
CA ARG A 270 20.55 -8.43 -0.07
C ARG A 270 20.66 -9.55 0.97
N LYS A 271 20.58 -9.19 2.25
CA LYS A 271 20.57 -10.16 3.34
C LYS A 271 19.40 -11.13 3.23
N ILE A 272 18.19 -10.63 2.98
CA ILE A 272 16.99 -11.45 2.75
C ILE A 272 17.22 -12.42 1.58
N LEU A 273 17.73 -11.92 0.45
CA LEU A 273 18.00 -12.72 -0.75
C LEU A 273 19.07 -13.78 -0.50
N ASP A 274 20.05 -13.53 0.37
CA ASP A 274 21.10 -14.48 0.72
C ASP A 274 20.64 -15.55 1.73
N GLU A 275 19.93 -15.15 2.78
CA GLU A 275 19.65 -16.00 3.94
C GLU A 275 18.31 -16.74 3.88
N ARG A 276 17.31 -16.20 3.18
CA ARG A 276 15.98 -16.80 3.13
C ARG A 276 15.86 -17.84 2.03
N THR A 277 14.88 -18.73 2.20
CA THR A 277 14.47 -19.72 1.21
C THR A 277 13.52 -19.09 0.20
N PHE A 278 13.77 -19.35 -1.08
CA PHE A 278 12.91 -18.99 -2.21
C PHE A 278 12.76 -20.21 -3.11
N VAL A 279 11.89 -20.13 -4.12
CA VAL A 279 11.84 -21.17 -5.15
C VAL A 279 13.21 -21.32 -5.82
N PRO A 280 13.62 -22.56 -6.18
CA PRO A 280 14.96 -22.83 -6.71
C PRO A 280 15.35 -21.94 -7.89
N GLU A 281 14.41 -21.68 -8.80
CA GLU A 281 14.62 -20.86 -9.99
C GLU A 281 14.97 -19.41 -9.63
N PHE A 282 14.28 -18.82 -8.65
CA PHE A 282 14.55 -17.46 -8.20
C PHE A 282 15.91 -17.38 -7.48
N LYS A 283 16.21 -18.37 -6.61
CA LYS A 283 17.49 -18.42 -5.91
C LYS A 283 18.65 -18.59 -6.89
N GLN A 284 18.48 -19.42 -7.92
CA GLN A 284 19.48 -19.61 -8.97
C GLN A 284 19.74 -18.29 -9.73
N LEU A 285 18.69 -17.52 -10.05
CA LEU A 285 18.86 -16.20 -10.67
C LEU A 285 19.67 -15.24 -9.77
N TRP A 286 19.41 -15.25 -8.46
CA TRP A 286 20.16 -14.42 -7.51
C TRP A 286 21.65 -14.80 -7.48
N GLU A 287 21.96 -16.09 -7.36
CA GLU A 287 23.35 -16.58 -7.35
C GLU A 287 24.06 -16.32 -8.69
N ASP A 288 23.37 -16.46 -9.82
CA ASP A 288 23.95 -16.18 -11.13
C ASP A 288 24.21 -14.68 -11.36
N VAL A 289 23.40 -13.80 -10.78
CA VAL A 289 23.66 -12.35 -10.76
C VAL A 289 24.91 -12.05 -9.93
N LYS A 290 25.01 -12.60 -8.72
CA LYS A 290 26.17 -12.42 -7.84
C LYS A 290 27.47 -12.94 -8.47
N ALA A 291 27.38 -14.07 -9.16
CA ALA A 291 28.51 -14.67 -9.88
C ALA A 291 28.87 -13.95 -11.18
N GLY A 292 28.12 -12.92 -11.59
CA GLY A 292 28.36 -12.19 -12.83
C GLY A 292 28.07 -12.99 -14.11
N LYS A 293 27.29 -14.08 -14.02
CA LYS A 293 26.96 -14.94 -15.17
C LYS A 293 25.86 -14.35 -16.05
N ILE A 294 25.09 -13.41 -15.52
CA ILE A 294 23.97 -12.77 -16.22
C ILE A 294 24.42 -11.42 -16.76
N GLU A 295 24.53 -11.32 -18.09
CA GLU A 295 24.75 -10.04 -18.76
C GLU A 295 23.43 -9.25 -18.82
N VAL A 296 23.40 -8.10 -18.14
CA VAL A 296 22.21 -7.23 -18.13
C VAL A 296 22.45 -5.99 -18.96
N LYS A 297 21.69 -5.84 -20.04
CA LYS A 297 21.71 -4.64 -20.87
C LYS A 297 20.89 -3.52 -20.23
N LYS A 298 21.51 -2.35 -20.08
CA LYS A 298 20.88 -1.10 -19.61
C LYS A 298 20.14 -1.28 -18.27
N PRO A 299 20.80 -1.79 -17.22
CA PRO A 299 20.14 -2.15 -15.95
C PRO A 299 19.47 -0.95 -15.27
N TRP A 300 20.04 0.25 -15.44
CA TRP A 300 19.57 1.48 -14.81
C TRP A 300 18.59 2.29 -15.68
N GLU A 301 18.30 1.87 -16.92
CA GLU A 301 17.28 2.50 -17.75
C GLU A 301 15.90 1.93 -17.41
N ARG A 302 14.88 2.79 -17.35
CA ARG A 302 13.50 2.35 -17.13
C ARG A 302 12.91 1.72 -18.38
#